data_AF-A0A520AUK7-F1
#
_entry.id   AF-A0A520AUK7-F1
#
_cell.length_a   1.000
_cell.length_b   1.000
_cell.length_c   1.000
_cell.angle_alpha   90.00
_cell.angle_beta   90.00
_cell.angle_gamma   90.00
#
_symmetry.space_group_name_H-M   'P 1'
#
loop_
_entity.id
_entity.type
_entity.pdbx_description
1 polymer ?
#
loop_
_entity_poly.entity_id
_entity_poly.type
_entity_poly.pdbx_seq_one_letter_code
_entity_poly.pdbx_strand_id
1 'polypeptide(L)' 'MAKKITGYIKLQVPAGEAKPAPPIGPALGQRGVNI' A
#
# COMPACT_ATOMS: atom_id res chain seq x y z
N MET A 1 -16.76 -7.96 14.88
CA MET A 1 -15.66 -8.94 14.71
C MET A 1 -14.45 -8.18 14.15
N ALA A 2 -13.29 -8.23 14.82
CA ALA A 2 -12.09 -7.54 14.35
C ALA A 2 -11.51 -8.27 13.13
N LYS A 3 -11.20 -7.53 12.05
CA LYS A 3 -10.58 -8.11 10.85
C LYS A 3 -9.18 -8.63 11.18
N LYS A 4 -8.85 -9.85 10.75
CA LYS A 4 -7.50 -10.41 10.88
C LYS A 4 -6.53 -9.60 10.03
N ILE A 5 -5.33 -9.33 10.55
CA ILE A 5 -4.28 -8.63 9.82
C ILE A 5 -3.76 -9.56 8.72
N THR A 6 -3.92 -9.15 7.47
CA THR A 6 -3.52 -9.93 6.27
C THR A 6 -2.03 -9.80 5.94
N GLY A 7 -1.26 -8.99 6.69
CA GLY A 7 0.18 -8.79 6.50
C GLY A 7 0.63 -7.33 6.67
N TYR A 8 1.93 -7.09 6.56
CA TYR A 8 2.54 -5.77 6.67
C TYR A 8 3.25 -5.38 5.37
N ILE A 9 3.05 -4.15 4.91
CA ILE A 9 3.88 -3.54 3.86
C ILE A 9 4.70 -2.42 4.50
N LYS A 10 6.00 -2.40 4.23
CA LYS A 10 6.86 -1.26 4.51
C LYS A 10 7.24 -0.62 3.18
N LEU A 11 6.79 0.61 2.97
CA LEU A 11 7.15 1.44 1.83
C LEU A 11 7.73 2.74 2.39
N GLN A 12 8.89 3.14 1.86
CA GLN A 12 9.44 4.47 2.12
C GLN A 12 9.03 5.34 0.95
N VAL A 13 8.30 6.43 1.23
CA VAL A 13 7.91 7.39 0.20
C VAL A 13 8.09 8.81 0.69
N PRO A 14 8.54 9.73 -0.19
CA PRO A 14 8.58 11.15 0.13
C PRO A 14 7.18 11.68 0.46
N ALA A 15 7.13 12.69 1.33
CA ALA A 15 5.88 13.38 1.63
C ALA A 15 5.28 13.99 0.35
N GLY A 16 4.01 13.70 0.05
CA GLY A 16 3.31 14.21 -1.14
C GLY A 16 3.46 13.37 -2.42
N GLU A 17 4.26 12.29 -2.40
CA GLU A 17 4.45 11.40 -3.56
C GLU A 17 3.64 10.10 -3.49
N ALA A 18 2.54 10.09 -2.73
CA ALA A 18 1.61 8.96 -2.69
C ALA A 18 0.80 8.87 -4.00
N LYS A 19 1.39 8.29 -5.05
CA LYS A 19 0.78 8.14 -6.38
C LYS A 19 0.64 6.67 -6.77
N PRO A 20 -0.28 6.31 -7.68
CA PRO A 20 -0.43 4.94 -8.20
C PRO A 20 0.78 4.40 -8.99
N ALA A 21 1.85 5.20 -9.12
CA ALA A 21 3.08 4.78 -9.77
C ALA A 21 3.85 3.75 -8.91
N PRO A 22 4.76 2.97 -9.51
CA PRO A 22 5.74 2.19 -8.75
C PRO A 22 6.52 3.12 -7.79
N PRO A 23 6.76 2.74 -6.53
CA PRO A 23 6.52 1.42 -5.91
C PRO A 23 5.17 1.26 -5.20
N ILE A 24 4.37 2.32 -5.04
CA ILE A 24 3.16 2.30 -4.19
C ILE A 24 2.00 1.58 -4.87
N GLY A 25 1.67 1.95 -6.11
CA GLY A 25 0.52 1.35 -6.81
C GLY A 25 0.61 -0.16 -6.95
N PRO A 26 1.76 -0.72 -7.38
CA PRO A 26 1.96 -2.16 -7.41
C PRO A 26 1.87 -2.80 -6.01
N ALA A 27 2.46 -2.21 -4.98
CA ALA A 27 2.49 -2.80 -3.64
C ALA A 27 1.11 -2.79 -2.95
N LEU A 28 0.34 -1.72 -3.09
CA LEU A 28 -1.01 -1.63 -2.56
C LEU A 28 -2.00 -2.44 -3.40
N GLY A 29 -1.89 -2.37 -4.73
CA GLY A 29 -2.73 -3.12 -5.67
C GLY A 29 -2.58 -4.63 -5.55
N GLN A 30 -1.36 -5.14 -5.34
CA GLN A 30 -1.12 -6.57 -5.09
C GLN A 30 -1.86 -7.10 -3.86
N ARG A 31 -2.22 -6.23 -2.90
CA ARG A 31 -2.98 -6.60 -1.70
C ARG A 31 -4.44 -6.17 -1.76
N GLY A 32 -4.92 -5.70 -2.91
CA GLY A 32 -6.28 -5.20 -3.08
C GLY A 32 -6.58 -3.95 -2.25
N VAL A 33 -5.56 -3.17 -1.90
CA VAL A 33 -5.71 -1.89 -1.21
C VAL A 33 -5.77 -0.80 -2.28
N ASN A 34 -6.90 -0.11 -2.37
CA ASN A 34 -7.06 1.02 -3.28
C ASN A 34 -6.33 2.25 -2.72
N ILE A 35 -5.71 3.03 -3.59
CA ILE A 35 -5.10 4.34 -3.31
C ILE A 35 -5.97 5.47 -3.84
#